data_AF-A0A1A0XYI5-F1
#
_entry.id   AF-A0A1A0XYI5-F1
#
_cell.length_a   1.000
_cell.length_b   1.000
_cell.length_c   1.000
_cell.angle_alpha   90.00
_cell.angle_beta   90.00
_cell.angle_gamma   90.00
#
_symmetry.space_group_name_H-M   'P 1'
#
loop_
_entity.id
_entity.type
_entity.pdbx_description
1 polymer ?
#
loop_
_entity_poly.entity_id
_entity_poly.type
_entity_poly.pdbx_seq_one_letter_code
_entity_poly.pdbx_strand_id
1 'polypeptide(L)'
;MRGGDPMTRMRPPVIAGVAGGVGTTVVAGLLGVPDAGVWVPGMPADVLVCRSVAHQLAAVTRAAATLDPPPVVVIVADCAEKAPAAVRDRAHMLEPNVAAVVWIPWLAPLREVADPAAAARDAVLGDAPPRWAMAARVRREDLLAAVTTVLSAEPNNGDDATHPVDTAPSAPEAPAEVAAAPTSVQSAAPSAPAASRAPSFPPPPATGADHWSVAPDAPPSRSASHGPPPQARYTALDSTGADGLRRTS
;
A
#
# COMPACT_ATOMS: atom_id res chain seq x y z
N MET A 1 5.52 -36.13 13.89
CA MET A 1 4.87 -34.90 14.34
C MET A 1 4.94 -33.88 13.21
N ARG A 2 3.85 -33.63 12.49
CA ARG A 2 3.82 -32.59 11.44
C ARG A 2 3.73 -31.25 12.16
N GLY A 3 4.75 -30.39 11.99
CA GLY A 3 4.68 -29.00 12.42
C GLY A 3 3.51 -28.33 11.71
N GLY A 4 2.55 -27.85 12.47
CA GLY A 4 1.50 -26.99 11.93
C GLY A 4 2.15 -25.71 11.43
N ASP A 5 1.91 -25.37 10.17
CA ASP A 5 2.42 -24.16 9.55
C ASP A 5 1.91 -22.96 10.39
N PRO A 6 2.79 -22.10 10.97
CA PRO A 6 2.37 -21.05 11.89
C PRO A 6 1.38 -20.05 11.27
N MET A 7 1.32 -19.96 9.93
CA MET A 7 0.33 -19.14 9.23
C MET A 7 -1.11 -19.67 9.34
N THR A 8 -1.31 -20.96 9.64
CA THR A 8 -2.67 -21.55 9.74
C THR A 8 -3.46 -21.04 10.96
N ARG A 9 -2.81 -20.33 11.90
CA ARG A 9 -3.48 -19.75 13.08
C ARG A 9 -3.71 -18.23 12.98
N MET A 10 -3.16 -17.56 11.98
CA MET A 10 -3.27 -16.12 11.86
C MET A 10 -4.53 -15.75 11.08
N ARG A 11 -5.28 -14.73 11.52
CA ARG A 11 -6.42 -14.21 10.76
C ARG A 11 -5.93 -13.69 9.40
N PRO A 12 -6.72 -13.83 8.32
CA PRO A 12 -6.34 -13.24 7.04
C PRO A 12 -6.29 -11.71 7.17
N PRO A 13 -5.27 -11.04 6.59
CA PRO A 13 -5.19 -9.58 6.62
C PRO A 13 -6.34 -8.92 5.86
N VAL A 14 -6.82 -7.81 6.41
CA VAL A 14 -7.82 -6.93 5.78
C VAL A 14 -7.10 -5.85 4.98
N ILE A 15 -7.36 -5.80 3.68
CA ILE A 15 -6.71 -4.86 2.75
C ILE A 15 -7.77 -3.92 2.18
N ALA A 16 -7.56 -2.61 2.37
CA ALA A 16 -8.45 -1.59 1.85
C ALA A 16 -7.67 -0.49 1.11
N GLY A 17 -8.29 0.11 0.10
CA GLY A 17 -7.75 1.27 -0.61
C GLY A 17 -8.24 2.57 -0.02
N VAL A 18 -7.42 3.62 -0.01
CA VAL A 18 -7.87 4.95 0.45
C VAL A 18 -8.84 5.65 -0.53
N ALA A 19 -8.94 5.13 -1.75
CA ALA A 19 -9.85 5.59 -2.79
C ALA A 19 -10.09 4.46 -3.82
N GLY A 20 -11.06 4.65 -4.72
CA GLY A 20 -11.26 3.76 -5.86
C GLY A 20 -10.10 3.82 -6.86
N GLY A 21 -9.76 2.68 -7.48
CA GLY A 21 -8.75 2.63 -8.55
C GLY A 21 -7.30 2.80 -8.09
N VAL A 22 -7.00 2.59 -6.80
CA VAL A 22 -5.63 2.71 -6.26
C VAL A 22 -4.77 1.46 -6.43
N GLY A 23 -5.36 0.38 -6.97
CA GLY A 23 -4.68 -0.91 -7.14
C GLY A 23 -4.88 -1.88 -5.98
N THR A 24 -5.85 -1.65 -5.09
CA THR A 24 -6.16 -2.53 -3.94
C THR A 24 -6.35 -3.98 -4.36
N THR A 25 -7.13 -4.22 -5.42
CA THR A 25 -7.40 -5.56 -5.93
C THR A 25 -6.14 -6.28 -6.41
N VAL A 26 -5.20 -5.56 -7.01
CA VAL A 26 -3.90 -6.13 -7.44
C VAL A 26 -3.06 -6.50 -6.21
N VAL A 27 -2.96 -5.61 -5.23
CA VAL A 27 -2.22 -5.87 -3.98
C VAL A 27 -2.83 -7.05 -3.20
N ALA A 28 -4.15 -7.10 -3.10
CA ALA A 28 -4.88 -8.22 -2.51
C ALA A 28 -4.63 -9.53 -3.29
N GLY A 29 -4.58 -9.43 -4.62
CA GLY A 29 -4.20 -10.54 -5.51
C GLY A 29 -2.81 -11.10 -5.22
N LEU A 30 -1.81 -10.24 -4.99
CA LEU A 30 -0.45 -10.64 -4.65
C LEU A 30 -0.35 -11.34 -3.29
N LEU A 31 -1.18 -10.95 -2.33
CA LEU A 31 -1.24 -11.57 -1.01
C LEU A 31 -2.18 -12.78 -0.94
N GLY A 32 -2.98 -13.02 -1.99
CA GLY A 32 -3.94 -14.12 -2.01
C GLY A 32 -5.13 -13.91 -1.07
N VAL A 33 -5.48 -12.66 -0.78
CA VAL A 33 -6.57 -12.31 0.14
C VAL A 33 -7.66 -11.48 -0.56
N PRO A 34 -8.88 -11.40 0.00
CA PRO A 34 -9.94 -10.57 -0.56
C PRO A 34 -9.62 -9.06 -0.48
N ASP A 35 -10.11 -8.32 -1.47
CA ASP A 35 -10.12 -6.85 -1.47
C ASP A 35 -11.32 -6.34 -0.64
N ALA A 36 -11.07 -5.59 0.44
CA ALA A 36 -12.12 -5.02 1.29
C ALA A 36 -12.74 -3.74 0.69
N GLY A 37 -12.25 -3.28 -0.47
CA GLY A 37 -12.76 -2.11 -1.17
C GLY A 37 -12.13 -0.81 -0.70
N VAL A 38 -12.93 0.25 -0.67
CA VAL A 38 -12.47 1.58 -0.24
C VAL A 38 -12.65 1.71 1.27
N TRP A 39 -11.57 2.03 1.97
CA TRP A 39 -11.55 2.26 3.40
C TRP A 39 -12.45 3.45 3.76
N VAL A 40 -13.21 3.28 4.84
CA VAL A 40 -14.03 4.32 5.46
C VAL A 40 -13.75 4.36 6.97
N PRO A 41 -13.93 5.50 7.65
CA PRO A 41 -13.74 5.58 9.09
C PRO A 41 -14.54 4.51 9.85
N GLY A 42 -13.88 3.84 10.79
CA GLY A 42 -14.45 2.73 11.56
C GLY A 42 -14.28 1.34 10.93
N MET A 43 -13.79 1.27 9.68
CA MET A 43 -13.42 0.00 9.05
C MET A 43 -12.02 -0.44 9.52
N PRO A 44 -11.83 -1.69 9.99
CA PRO A 44 -10.50 -2.20 10.28
C PRO A 44 -9.70 -2.37 8.97
N ALA A 45 -8.39 -2.13 9.03
CA ALA A 45 -7.50 -2.39 7.90
C ALA A 45 -6.08 -2.68 8.41
N ASP A 46 -5.54 -3.83 8.03
CA ASP A 46 -4.15 -4.20 8.31
C ASP A 46 -3.21 -3.64 7.23
N VAL A 47 -3.75 -3.46 6.02
CA VAL A 47 -3.04 -2.87 4.88
C VAL A 47 -3.89 -1.77 4.27
N LEU A 48 -3.32 -0.57 4.16
CA LEU A 48 -3.89 0.53 3.40
C LEU A 48 -3.15 0.77 2.10
N VAL A 49 -3.87 0.79 0.98
CA VAL A 49 -3.31 0.97 -0.36
C VAL A 49 -3.59 2.38 -0.87
N CYS A 50 -2.58 3.05 -1.39
CA CYS A 50 -2.72 4.33 -2.11
C CYS A 50 -1.81 4.37 -3.34
N ARG A 51 -2.08 5.29 -4.27
CA ARG A 51 -1.16 5.63 -5.37
C ARG A 51 -0.11 6.60 -4.89
N SER A 52 1.00 6.67 -5.62
CA SER A 52 2.09 7.64 -5.44
C SER A 52 1.69 9.07 -5.83
N VAL A 53 0.56 9.58 -5.29
CA VAL A 53 0.00 10.90 -5.57
C VAL A 53 -0.23 11.64 -4.26
N ALA A 54 0.17 12.92 -4.25
CA ALA A 54 0.17 13.81 -3.09
C ALA A 54 -1.14 13.80 -2.25
N HIS A 55 -2.31 13.82 -2.91
CA HIS A 55 -3.60 13.85 -2.22
C HIS A 55 -3.97 12.50 -1.58
N GLN A 56 -3.57 11.38 -2.19
CA GLN A 56 -3.82 10.05 -1.63
C GLN A 56 -2.87 9.73 -0.48
N LEU A 57 -1.64 10.22 -0.53
CA LEU A 57 -0.74 10.17 0.62
C LEU A 57 -1.33 10.95 1.81
N ALA A 58 -1.88 12.15 1.59
CA ALA A 58 -2.53 12.88 2.67
C ALA A 58 -3.76 12.13 3.22
N ALA A 59 -4.51 11.41 2.36
CA ALA A 59 -5.64 10.58 2.78
C ALA A 59 -5.18 9.37 3.60
N VAL A 60 -4.14 8.66 3.16
CA VAL A 60 -3.62 7.48 3.90
C VAL A 60 -3.04 7.88 5.25
N THR A 61 -2.36 9.03 5.34
CA THR A 61 -1.86 9.54 6.64
C THR A 61 -3.01 9.76 7.63
N ARG A 62 -4.13 10.35 7.18
CA ARG A 62 -5.31 10.55 8.04
C ARG A 62 -5.97 9.23 8.43
N ALA A 63 -6.08 8.28 7.51
CA ALA A 63 -6.67 6.97 7.79
C ALA A 63 -5.81 6.18 8.78
N ALA A 64 -4.49 6.11 8.53
CA ALA A 64 -3.54 5.41 9.40
C ALA A 64 -3.56 5.94 10.84
N ALA A 65 -3.72 7.25 11.04
CA ALA A 65 -3.82 7.86 12.37
C ALA A 65 -5.06 7.43 13.18
N THR A 66 -6.05 6.78 12.55
CA THR A 66 -7.27 6.29 13.21
C THR A 66 -7.27 4.78 13.46
N LEU A 67 -6.23 4.07 13.00
CA LEU A 67 -6.13 2.63 13.08
C LEU A 67 -5.18 2.23 14.19
N ASP A 68 -5.62 1.30 15.02
CA ASP A 68 -4.85 0.65 16.08
C ASP A 68 -5.11 -0.86 15.99
N PRO A 69 -4.10 -1.70 15.71
CA PRO A 69 -2.68 -1.36 15.53
C PRO A 69 -2.38 -0.54 14.25
N PRO A 70 -1.21 0.14 14.17
CA PRO A 70 -0.81 0.89 12.98
C PRO A 70 -0.73 -0.02 11.73
N PRO A 71 -1.31 0.39 10.58
CA PRO A 71 -1.38 -0.45 9.39
C PRO A 71 -0.05 -0.50 8.64
N VAL A 72 0.10 -1.47 7.74
CA VAL A 72 1.09 -1.41 6.66
C VAL A 72 0.54 -0.53 5.53
N VAL A 73 1.31 0.44 5.06
CA VAL A 73 0.91 1.27 3.91
C VAL A 73 1.61 0.83 2.64
N VAL A 74 0.81 0.54 1.62
CA VAL A 74 1.29 0.18 0.29
C VAL A 74 1.10 1.35 -0.66
N ILE A 75 2.20 1.81 -1.25
CA ILE A 75 2.21 2.86 -2.26
C ILE A 75 2.42 2.23 -3.63
N VAL A 76 1.38 2.24 -4.46
CA VAL A 76 1.44 1.81 -5.86
C VAL A 76 2.00 2.96 -6.69
N ALA A 77 3.16 2.75 -7.30
CA ALA A 77 3.77 3.73 -8.19
C ALA A 77 2.87 3.96 -9.41
N ASP A 78 2.66 5.22 -9.78
CA ASP A 78 1.75 5.58 -10.87
C ASP A 78 2.40 5.63 -12.26
N CYS A 79 3.73 5.63 -12.29
CA CYS A 79 4.52 5.61 -13.51
C CYS A 79 5.73 4.68 -13.34
N ALA A 80 6.31 4.28 -14.47
CA ALA A 80 7.52 3.46 -14.49
C ALA A 80 8.77 4.22 -13.99
N GLU A 81 8.69 5.55 -13.93
CA GLU A 81 9.76 6.39 -13.42
C GLU A 81 9.77 6.45 -11.89
N LYS A 82 10.88 6.96 -11.36
CA LYS A 82 11.03 7.17 -9.91
C LYS A 82 9.97 8.16 -9.42
N ALA A 83 9.32 7.84 -8.30
CA ALA A 83 8.34 8.73 -7.69
C ALA A 83 8.92 10.15 -7.46
N PRO A 84 8.13 11.21 -7.72
CA PRO A 84 8.56 12.59 -7.49
C PRO A 84 9.09 12.80 -6.07
N ALA A 85 10.10 13.67 -5.90
CA ALA A 85 10.73 13.92 -4.60
C ALA A 85 9.71 14.24 -3.50
N ALA A 86 8.76 15.15 -3.76
CA ALA A 86 7.71 15.50 -2.82
C ALA A 86 6.82 14.32 -2.36
N VAL A 87 6.62 13.31 -3.22
CA VAL A 87 5.86 12.10 -2.85
C VAL A 87 6.72 11.20 -1.96
N ARG A 88 8.01 11.08 -2.26
CA ARG A 88 8.96 10.32 -1.44
C ARG A 88 9.15 10.95 -0.05
N ASP A 89 9.28 12.27 0.03
CA ASP A 89 9.44 12.98 1.29
C ASP A 89 8.20 12.81 2.17
N ARG A 90 6.99 12.88 1.58
CA ARG A 90 5.74 12.61 2.30
C ARG A 90 5.60 11.16 2.74
N ALA A 91 6.03 10.21 1.92
CA ALA A 91 6.06 8.80 2.31
C ALA A 91 7.03 8.58 3.49
N HIS A 92 8.17 9.27 3.50
CA HIS A 92 9.11 9.19 4.62
C HIS A 92 8.53 9.77 5.91
N MET A 93 7.78 10.87 5.83
CA MET A 93 7.05 11.43 6.97
C MET A 93 5.95 10.51 7.52
N LEU A 94 5.48 9.54 6.72
CA LEU A 94 4.47 8.57 7.13
C LEU A 94 5.07 7.45 8.00
N GLU A 95 6.33 7.08 7.76
CA GLU A 95 7.02 5.93 8.40
C GLU A 95 6.86 5.86 9.93
N PRO A 96 6.91 6.97 10.71
CA PRO A 96 6.74 6.90 12.16
C PRO A 96 5.33 6.54 12.63
N ASN A 97 4.31 6.65 11.76
CA ASN A 97 2.90 6.50 12.12
C ASN A 97 2.27 5.22 11.56
N VAL A 98 3.06 4.36 10.92
CA VAL A 98 2.60 3.13 10.26
C VAL A 98 3.58 2.00 10.58
N ALA A 99 3.14 0.76 10.51
CA ALA A 99 4.02 -0.38 10.78
C ALA A 99 5.13 -0.52 9.73
N ALA A 100 4.82 -0.24 8.46
CA ALA A 100 5.77 -0.22 7.36
C ALA A 100 5.21 0.55 6.17
N VAL A 101 6.10 1.04 5.31
CA VAL A 101 5.76 1.60 3.99
C VAL A 101 6.38 0.73 2.90
N VAL A 102 5.54 0.14 2.04
CA VAL A 102 5.98 -0.73 0.95
C VAL A 102 5.62 -0.12 -0.41
N TRP A 103 6.60 -0.03 -1.29
CA TRP A 103 6.41 0.49 -2.64
C TRP A 103 6.22 -0.65 -3.65
N ILE A 104 5.07 -0.66 -4.33
CA ILE A 104 4.80 -1.60 -5.42
C ILE A 104 5.09 -0.88 -6.75
N PRO A 105 5.95 -1.44 -7.61
CA PRO A 105 6.29 -0.81 -8.88
C PRO A 105 5.08 -0.75 -9.82
N TRP A 106 5.15 0.17 -10.78
CA TRP A 106 4.18 0.26 -11.85
C TRP A 106 4.27 -0.97 -12.76
N LEU A 107 3.22 -1.78 -12.81
CA LEU A 107 3.14 -3.01 -13.60
C LEU A 107 2.44 -2.76 -14.93
N ALA A 108 3.15 -2.09 -15.85
CA ALA A 108 2.60 -1.65 -17.14
C ALA A 108 1.83 -2.75 -17.92
N PRO A 109 2.31 -4.01 -18.01
CA PRO A 109 1.60 -5.06 -18.74
C PRO A 109 0.19 -5.37 -18.21
N LEU A 110 -0.10 -5.06 -16.94
CA LEU A 110 -1.42 -5.35 -16.35
C LEU A 110 -2.52 -4.42 -16.85
N ARG A 111 -2.20 -3.27 -17.46
CA ARG A 111 -3.21 -2.33 -17.96
C ARG A 111 -4.03 -2.87 -19.12
N GLU A 112 -3.45 -3.79 -19.88
CA GLU A 112 -4.05 -4.32 -21.10
C GLU A 112 -4.83 -5.62 -20.84
N VAL A 113 -4.83 -6.11 -19.60
CA VAL A 113 -5.43 -7.39 -19.21
C VAL A 113 -6.79 -7.16 -18.57
N ALA A 114 -7.76 -8.02 -18.90
CA ALA A 114 -9.11 -7.96 -18.37
C ALA A 114 -9.19 -8.19 -16.86
N ASP A 115 -8.36 -9.11 -16.33
CA ASP A 115 -8.20 -9.36 -14.91
C ASP A 115 -6.75 -9.07 -14.46
N PRO A 116 -6.45 -7.83 -14.07
CA PRO A 116 -5.10 -7.45 -13.65
C PRO A 116 -4.68 -8.13 -12.34
N ALA A 117 -5.62 -8.51 -11.47
CA ALA A 117 -5.29 -9.12 -10.19
C ALA A 117 -4.87 -10.58 -10.34
N ALA A 118 -5.61 -11.36 -11.13
CA ALA A 118 -5.20 -12.72 -11.47
C ALA A 118 -3.89 -12.73 -12.25
N ALA A 119 -3.75 -11.88 -13.27
CA ALA A 119 -2.51 -11.81 -14.06
C ALA A 119 -1.28 -11.40 -13.22
N ALA A 120 -1.44 -10.46 -12.28
CA ALA A 120 -0.38 -10.09 -11.35
C ALA A 120 0.02 -11.28 -10.48
N ARG A 121 -0.97 -11.97 -9.91
CA ARG A 121 -0.75 -13.15 -9.07
C ARG A 121 -0.01 -14.23 -9.82
N ASP A 122 -0.49 -14.61 -11.00
CA ASP A 122 0.11 -15.68 -11.80
C ASP A 122 1.55 -15.33 -12.21
N ALA A 123 1.79 -14.09 -12.63
CA ALA A 123 3.12 -13.65 -13.03
C ALA A 123 4.11 -13.56 -11.86
N VAL A 124 3.66 -13.12 -10.68
CA VAL A 124 4.53 -12.95 -9.50
C VAL A 124 4.77 -14.26 -8.77
N LEU A 125 3.74 -15.11 -8.65
CA LEU A 125 3.80 -16.39 -7.94
C LEU A 125 4.33 -17.55 -8.78
N GLY A 126 4.37 -17.40 -10.11
CA GLY A 126 4.90 -18.44 -10.99
C GLY A 126 6.35 -18.82 -10.67
N ASP A 127 6.69 -20.09 -10.95
CA ASP A 127 8.04 -20.63 -10.69
C ASP A 127 9.13 -19.88 -11.47
N ALA A 128 8.79 -19.44 -12.69
CA ALA A 128 9.64 -18.66 -13.58
C ALA A 128 8.98 -17.30 -13.90
N PRO A 129 9.02 -16.33 -12.97
CA PRO A 129 8.36 -15.04 -13.16
C PRO A 129 9.02 -14.26 -14.33
N PRO A 130 8.23 -13.58 -15.17
CA PRO A 130 8.79 -12.76 -16.23
C PRO A 130 9.58 -11.58 -15.64
N ARG A 131 10.56 -11.07 -16.39
CA ARG A 131 11.47 -10.01 -15.92
C ARG A 131 10.74 -8.78 -15.35
N TRP A 132 9.61 -8.41 -15.93
CA TRP A 132 8.81 -7.26 -15.47
C TRP A 132 8.17 -7.49 -14.08
N ALA A 133 7.89 -8.74 -13.71
CA ALA A 133 7.24 -9.10 -12.44
C ALA A 133 8.26 -9.29 -11.29
N MET A 134 9.55 -9.43 -11.61
CA MET A 134 10.61 -9.66 -10.61
C MET A 134 10.63 -8.61 -9.49
N ALA A 135 10.51 -7.33 -9.85
CA ALA A 135 10.51 -6.25 -8.85
C ALA A 135 9.27 -6.33 -7.94
N ALA A 136 8.10 -6.66 -8.49
CA ALA A 136 6.90 -6.88 -7.69
C ALA A 136 7.00 -8.12 -6.80
N ARG A 137 7.70 -9.18 -7.24
CA ARG A 137 7.95 -10.36 -6.41
C ARG A 137 8.76 -10.02 -5.17
N VAL A 138 9.87 -9.29 -5.32
CA VAL A 138 10.66 -8.85 -4.17
C VAL A 138 9.81 -8.00 -3.22
N ARG A 139 9.04 -7.06 -3.75
CA ARG A 139 8.17 -6.18 -2.94
C ARG A 139 7.00 -6.91 -2.29
N ARG A 140 6.52 -8.00 -2.88
CA ARG A 140 5.54 -8.89 -2.27
C ARG A 140 6.13 -9.57 -1.04
N GLU A 141 7.36 -10.06 -1.10
CA GLU A 141 8.00 -10.66 0.07
C GLU A 141 8.19 -9.63 1.20
N ASP A 142 8.62 -8.41 0.86
CA ASP A 142 8.69 -7.29 1.82
C ASP A 142 7.32 -7.04 2.48
N LEU A 143 6.25 -7.03 1.66
CA LEU A 143 4.88 -6.85 2.12
C LEU A 143 4.41 -7.98 3.03
N LEU A 144 4.66 -9.24 2.65
CA LEU A 144 4.32 -10.41 3.45
C LEU A 144 5.02 -10.37 4.82
N ALA A 145 6.31 -10.03 4.85
CA ALA A 145 7.05 -9.91 6.09
C ALA A 145 6.47 -8.82 7.00
N ALA A 146 6.15 -7.65 6.44
CA ALA A 146 5.56 -6.55 7.20
C ALA A 146 4.18 -6.91 7.77
N VAL A 147 3.30 -7.47 6.94
CA VAL A 147 1.94 -7.89 7.36
C VAL A 147 2.01 -9.00 8.40
N THR A 148 2.88 -9.98 8.21
CA THR A 148 3.08 -11.07 9.20
C THR A 148 3.54 -10.49 10.53
N THR A 149 4.41 -9.48 10.52
CA THR A 149 4.87 -8.81 11.76
C THR A 149 3.71 -8.13 12.48
N VAL A 150 2.86 -7.37 11.77
CA VAL A 150 1.68 -6.71 12.36
C VAL A 150 0.71 -7.74 12.95
N LEU A 151 0.38 -8.77 12.18
CA LEU A 151 -0.57 -9.80 12.63
C LEU A 151 -0.02 -10.70 13.74
N SER A 152 1.31 -10.85 13.84
CA SER A 152 1.95 -11.60 14.94
C SER A 152 2.13 -10.75 16.20
N ALA A 153 2.21 -9.42 16.02
CA ALA A 153 2.26 -8.44 17.09
C ALA A 153 0.87 -8.12 17.67
N GLU A 154 -0.17 -8.87 17.30
CA GLU A 154 -1.41 -9.00 18.08
C GLU A 154 -1.32 -10.15 19.11
N PRO A 155 -0.46 -10.13 20.16
CA PRO A 155 -0.72 -10.97 21.31
C PRO A 155 -1.75 -10.27 22.22
N ASN A 156 -2.84 -10.98 22.49
CA ASN A 156 -3.55 -10.93 23.77
C ASN A 156 -4.49 -9.73 24.02
N ASN A 157 -5.63 -9.69 23.33
CA ASN A 157 -6.83 -9.04 23.89
C ASN A 157 -7.52 -10.01 24.88
N GLY A 158 -7.02 -9.99 26.12
CA GLY A 158 -7.83 -10.06 27.33
C GLY A 158 -8.71 -11.29 27.57
N ASP A 159 -8.09 -12.41 27.97
CA ASP A 159 -8.70 -13.36 28.94
C ASP A 159 -8.72 -12.78 30.38
N ASP A 160 -8.88 -11.46 30.52
CA ASP A 160 -8.98 -10.76 31.81
C ASP A 160 -10.29 -9.98 31.90
N ALA A 161 -11.39 -10.72 31.77
CA ALA A 161 -12.69 -10.33 32.30
C ALA A 161 -13.14 -11.36 33.35
N THR A 162 -12.29 -11.59 34.35
CA THR A 162 -12.76 -12.02 35.67
C THR A 162 -13.37 -10.81 36.37
N HIS A 163 -14.52 -10.34 35.88
CA HIS A 163 -15.43 -9.59 36.72
C HIS A 163 -16.43 -10.58 37.33
N PRO A 164 -16.39 -10.86 38.64
CA PRO A 164 -17.54 -11.42 39.32
C PRO A 164 -18.60 -10.32 39.33
N VAL A 165 -19.52 -10.36 38.36
CA VAL A 165 -20.76 -9.60 38.50
C VAL A 165 -21.61 -10.34 39.51
N ASP A 166 -21.56 -9.78 40.69
CA ASP A 166 -22.36 -10.11 41.86
C ASP A 166 -23.86 -10.21 41.50
N THR A 167 -24.51 -11.12 42.20
CA THR A 167 -25.85 -11.60 41.92
C THR A 167 -26.89 -10.75 42.65
N ALA A 168 -27.80 -10.15 41.87
CA ALA A 168 -29.23 -9.90 42.18
C ALA A 168 -29.61 -8.76 43.16
N PRO A 169 -30.90 -8.34 43.29
CA PRO A 169 -32.12 -8.80 42.59
C PRO A 169 -33.04 -7.70 41.99
N SER A 170 -34.08 -8.21 41.33
CA SER A 170 -35.22 -7.62 40.63
C SER A 170 -36.07 -6.51 41.32
N ALA A 171 -36.57 -5.59 40.46
CA ALA A 171 -37.94 -5.04 40.32
C ALA A 171 -38.58 -4.24 41.50
N PRO A 172 -39.41 -3.19 41.25
CA PRO A 172 -40.69 -3.34 40.56
C PRO A 172 -41.09 -2.25 39.55
N GLU A 173 -42.26 -2.53 38.98
CA GLU A 173 -42.95 -2.08 37.78
C GLU A 173 -43.86 -0.84 37.99
N ALA A 174 -44.08 -0.09 36.88
CA ALA A 174 -45.24 0.77 36.53
C ALA A 174 -45.38 2.21 37.12
N PRO A 175 -46.21 3.13 36.52
CA PRO A 175 -46.86 3.17 35.18
C PRO A 175 -46.76 4.53 34.40
N ALA A 176 -47.13 4.49 33.11
CA ALA A 176 -47.94 5.44 32.30
C ALA A 176 -47.57 6.96 32.26
N GLU A 177 -47.23 7.50 31.08
CA GLU A 177 -48.15 8.19 30.15
C GLU A 177 -48.21 9.71 30.36
N VAL A 178 -47.51 10.48 29.53
CA VAL A 178 -48.00 11.78 29.04
C VAL A 178 -47.53 12.00 27.60
N ALA A 179 -48.51 12.10 26.71
CA ALA A 179 -48.40 12.47 25.31
C ALA A 179 -47.93 13.93 25.12
N ALA A 180 -47.08 14.18 24.12
CA ALA A 180 -46.97 15.49 23.49
C ALA A 180 -46.46 15.38 22.03
N ALA A 181 -47.41 15.52 21.11
CA ALA A 181 -47.39 16.08 19.75
C ALA A 181 -46.14 15.96 18.83
N PRO A 182 -46.33 15.50 17.56
CA PRO A 182 -45.33 15.68 16.51
C PRO A 182 -45.41 17.10 15.91
N THR A 183 -44.35 17.89 16.07
CA THR A 183 -44.17 19.11 15.28
C THR A 183 -43.70 18.72 13.88
N SER A 184 -44.62 18.79 12.92
CA SER A 184 -44.30 18.73 11.49
C SER A 184 -43.36 19.88 11.13
N VAL A 185 -42.11 19.56 10.81
CA VAL A 185 -41.20 20.50 10.14
C VAL A 185 -41.19 20.16 8.65
N GLN A 186 -41.58 21.17 7.88
CA GLN A 186 -41.83 21.16 6.45
C GLN A 186 -40.67 20.56 5.65
N SER A 187 -41.05 19.63 4.78
CA SER A 187 -40.27 19.24 3.60
C SER A 187 -40.20 20.44 2.67
N ALA A 188 -39.14 21.23 2.77
CA ALA A 188 -38.75 22.18 1.75
C ALA A 188 -38.02 21.42 0.64
N ALA A 189 -38.67 21.29 -0.51
CA ALA A 189 -38.05 20.80 -1.73
C ALA A 189 -36.76 21.61 -2.01
N PRO A 190 -35.61 20.97 -2.29
CA PRO A 190 -34.47 21.68 -2.82
C PRO A 190 -34.87 22.23 -4.18
N SER A 191 -34.96 23.56 -4.27
CA SER A 191 -35.05 24.28 -5.53
C SER A 191 -33.91 23.81 -6.45
N ALA A 192 -34.29 23.36 -7.65
CA ALA A 192 -33.32 23.02 -8.68
C ALA A 192 -32.37 24.22 -8.89
N PRO A 193 -31.05 24.06 -8.81
CA PRO A 193 -30.14 25.11 -9.20
C PRO A 193 -30.33 25.38 -10.69
N ALA A 194 -30.58 26.65 -11.02
CA ALA A 194 -30.63 27.17 -12.37
C ALA A 194 -29.44 26.65 -13.18
N ALA A 195 -29.71 26.22 -14.42
CA ALA A 195 -28.70 25.79 -15.37
C ALA A 195 -27.65 26.90 -15.54
N SER A 196 -26.52 26.74 -14.83
CA SER A 196 -25.37 27.60 -14.99
C SER A 196 -24.83 27.37 -16.39
N ARG A 197 -25.06 28.35 -17.25
CA ARG A 197 -24.63 28.40 -18.64
C ARG A 197 -23.13 28.10 -18.67
N ALA A 198 -22.76 26.94 -19.22
CA ALA A 198 -21.37 26.54 -19.35
C ALA A 198 -20.59 27.67 -20.06
N PRO A 199 -19.40 28.05 -19.58
CA PRO A 199 -18.53 28.94 -20.32
C PRO A 199 -18.24 28.29 -21.67
N SER A 200 -18.68 28.94 -22.74
CA SER A 200 -18.40 28.55 -24.12
C SER A 200 -16.91 28.76 -24.35
N PHE A 201 -16.11 27.72 -24.13
CA PHE A 201 -14.71 27.73 -24.56
C PHE A 201 -14.68 27.70 -26.10
N PRO A 202 -13.87 28.56 -26.75
CA PRO A 202 -13.64 28.42 -28.18
C PRO A 202 -13.02 27.04 -28.45
N PRO A 203 -13.39 26.37 -29.56
CA PRO A 203 -12.74 25.13 -29.94
C PRO A 203 -11.23 25.38 -30.08
N PRO A 204 -10.38 24.42 -29.67
CA PRO A 204 -8.95 24.54 -29.94
C PRO A 204 -8.74 24.68 -31.45
N PRO A 205 -7.74 25.47 -31.90
CA PRO A 205 -7.38 25.49 -33.30
C PRO A 205 -7.11 24.06 -33.75
N ALA A 206 -7.61 23.69 -34.93
CA ALA A 206 -7.30 22.43 -35.58
C ALA A 206 -5.78 22.38 -35.82
N THR A 207 -5.03 21.87 -34.84
CA THR A 207 -3.63 21.50 -35.04
C THR A 207 -3.66 20.31 -35.96
N GLY A 208 -3.22 20.56 -37.20
CA GLY A 208 -3.15 19.58 -38.25
C GLY A 208 -2.57 18.27 -37.75
N ALA A 209 -3.26 17.19 -38.13
CA ALA A 209 -2.59 15.98 -38.53
C ALA A 209 -1.46 16.32 -39.52
N ASP A 210 -0.46 15.43 -39.58
CA ASP A 210 0.72 15.47 -40.45
C ASP A 210 2.01 15.91 -39.75
N HIS A 211 2.67 14.94 -39.11
CA HIS A 211 4.12 14.67 -39.26
C HIS A 211 4.62 13.56 -38.30
N TRP A 212 3.87 12.48 -38.05
CA TRP A 212 4.53 11.23 -37.62
C TRP A 212 4.95 10.45 -38.87
N SER A 213 5.91 11.03 -39.60
CA SER A 213 6.69 10.28 -40.57
C SER A 213 7.62 9.36 -39.80
N VAL A 214 7.26 8.08 -39.79
CA VAL A 214 8.12 6.96 -39.43
C VAL A 214 9.38 7.05 -40.30
N ALA A 215 10.54 7.29 -39.68
CA ALA A 215 11.82 7.09 -40.33
C ALA A 215 12.11 5.59 -40.39
N PRO A 216 12.28 4.98 -41.58
CA PRO A 216 12.90 3.66 -41.69
C PRO A 216 14.43 3.80 -41.59
N ASP A 217 15.07 2.75 -41.08
CA ASP A 217 16.53 2.53 -41.03
C ASP A 217 17.37 3.45 -40.13
N ALA A 218 17.45 3.06 -38.85
CA ALA A 218 18.67 3.28 -38.06
C ALA A 218 19.52 1.99 -38.10
N PRO A 219 20.79 2.05 -38.55
CA PRO A 219 21.66 0.88 -38.60
C PRO A 219 22.04 0.38 -37.19
N PRO A 220 22.39 -0.91 -37.03
CA PRO A 220 22.71 -1.48 -35.72
C PRO A 220 23.94 -0.82 -35.11
N SER A 221 23.80 -0.39 -33.86
CA SER A 221 24.88 0.11 -33.01
C SER A 221 26.00 -0.92 -32.94
N ARG A 222 27.18 -0.53 -33.45
CA ARG A 222 28.40 -1.34 -33.41
C ARG A 222 28.76 -1.67 -31.97
N SER A 223 29.03 -2.96 -31.74
CA SER A 223 29.60 -3.52 -30.52
C SER A 223 30.82 -2.71 -30.08
N ALA A 224 30.71 -2.03 -28.94
CA ALA A 224 31.87 -1.50 -28.24
C ALA A 224 32.67 -2.67 -27.68
N SER A 225 33.87 -2.87 -28.23
CA SER A 225 34.87 -3.80 -27.73
C SER A 225 35.15 -3.53 -26.25
N HIS A 226 34.88 -4.53 -25.43
CA HIS A 226 35.30 -4.63 -24.04
C HIS A 226 36.82 -4.51 -23.95
N GLY A 227 37.31 -3.35 -23.51
CA GLY A 227 38.67 -3.23 -22.99
C GLY A 227 38.74 -3.87 -21.59
N PRO A 228 39.86 -4.51 -21.22
CA PRO A 228 40.00 -5.13 -19.90
C PRO A 228 39.95 -4.06 -18.79
N PRO A 229 39.37 -4.37 -17.63
CA PRO A 229 39.31 -3.43 -16.51
C PRO A 229 40.71 -3.08 -16.01
N PRO A 230 40.93 -1.83 -15.55
CA PRO A 230 42.19 -1.44 -14.92
C PRO A 230 42.42 -2.27 -13.67
N GLN A 231 43.54 -2.98 -13.62
CA GLN A 231 43.96 -3.69 -12.41
C GLN A 231 44.23 -2.68 -11.30
N ALA A 232 43.39 -2.71 -10.27
CA ALA A 232 43.62 -2.00 -9.03
C ALA A 232 44.87 -2.58 -8.37
N ARG A 233 45.95 -1.78 -8.36
CA ARG A 233 47.16 -2.06 -7.61
C ARG A 233 46.83 -1.99 -6.12
N TYR A 234 46.62 -3.14 -5.49
CA TYR A 234 46.66 -3.27 -4.05
C TYR A 234 48.11 -3.10 -3.59
N THR A 235 48.46 -1.90 -3.10
CA THR A 235 49.63 -1.71 -2.26
C THR A 235 49.36 -2.38 -0.92
N ALA A 236 50.09 -3.45 -0.63
CA ALA A 236 50.18 -4.04 0.69
C ALA A 236 50.78 -3.00 1.64
N LEU A 237 50.02 -2.62 2.66
CA LEU A 237 50.53 -1.87 3.81
C LEU A 237 51.24 -2.88 4.73
N ASP A 238 52.55 -2.73 4.82
CA ASP A 238 53.40 -3.37 5.82
C ASP A 238 52.83 -3.18 7.22
N SER A 239 52.37 -4.27 7.82
CA SER A 239 52.08 -4.33 9.26
C SER A 239 53.35 -4.74 9.98
N THR A 240 54.19 -3.75 10.29
CA THR A 240 55.26 -3.86 11.28
C THR A 240 54.71 -3.39 12.62
N GLY A 241 54.18 -4.31 13.43
CA GLY A 241 53.81 -4.09 14.83
C GLY A 241 54.51 -5.15 15.67
N ALA A 242 55.68 -4.82 16.19
CA ALA A 242 55.85 -4.38 17.58
C ALA A 242 55.80 -5.57 18.54
N ASP A 243 56.98 -6.17 18.63
CA ASP A 243 57.47 -7.10 19.62
C ASP A 243 57.53 -6.44 21.02
N GLY A 244 57.25 -7.22 22.06
CA GLY A 244 57.59 -6.91 23.45
C GLY A 244 56.51 -6.24 24.31
N LEU A 245 56.00 -6.96 25.32
CA LEU A 245 56.47 -6.76 26.70
C LEU A 245 55.87 -7.79 27.69
N ARG A 246 56.79 -8.51 28.35
CA ARG A 246 56.85 -8.88 29.79
C ARG A 246 55.71 -9.69 30.41
N ARG A 247 56.00 -10.98 30.64
CA ARG A 247 55.59 -11.70 31.85
C ARG A 247 56.44 -11.23 33.03
N THR A 248 55.79 -10.95 34.15
CA THR A 248 56.39 -11.08 35.49
C THR A 248 55.48 -11.94 36.33
N SER A 249 56.15 -12.72 37.17
CA SER A 249 55.73 -13.76 38.09
C SER A 249 54.63 -13.37 39.08
#